data_AF-A0A453F8N4-F1
#
_entry.id   AF-A0A453F8N4-F1
#
_cell.length_a   1.000
_cell.length_b   1.000
_cell.length_c   1.000
_cell.angle_alpha   90.00
_cell.angle_beta   90.00
_cell.angle_gamma   90.00
#
_symmetry.space_group_name_H-M   'P 1'
#
loop_
_entity.id
_entity.type
_entity.pdbx_description
1 polymer ?
#
loop_
_entity_poly.entity_id
_entity_poly.type
_entity_poly.pdbx_seq_one_letter_code
_entity_poly.pdbx_strand_id
1 'polypeptide(L)'
;MDVFKEMRRILKPSGLAIMSFSNRCFWTKAISIWTSTGDADHAWIVGAYFHYAGGFEPPEAVDISPNPGQTDPMYIVCSRKKTA
;
A
#
# COMPACT_ATOMS: atom_id res chain seq x y z
N MET A 1 -9.98 8.02 2.38
CA MET A 1 -9.92 6.78 1.56
C MET A 1 -10.09 7.07 0.06
N ASP A 2 -10.10 8.34 -0.35
CA ASP A 2 -10.64 8.72 -1.66
C ASP A 2 -9.74 8.33 -2.82
N VAL A 3 -8.41 8.36 -2.62
CA VAL A 3 -7.43 7.90 -3.62
C VAL A 3 -7.64 6.43 -4.00
N PHE A 4 -7.87 5.55 -3.01
CA PHE A 4 -8.10 4.12 -3.26
C PHE A 4 -9.45 3.87 -3.92
N LYS A 5 -10.49 4.62 -3.53
CA LYS A 5 -11.79 4.58 -4.20
C LYS A 5 -11.69 5.03 -5.66
N GLU A 6 -10.87 6.04 -5.93
CA GLU A 6 -10.65 6.55 -7.28
C GLU A 6 -9.84 5.57 -8.14
N MET A 7 -8.80 4.96 -7.58
CA MET A 7 -8.10 3.83 -8.22
C MET A 7 -9.06 2.71 -8.59
N ARG A 8 -9.96 2.31 -7.67
CA ARG A 8 -10.99 1.31 -7.95
C ARG A 8 -11.94 1.73 -9.07
N ARG A 9 -12.33 3.00 -9.12
CA ARG A 9 -13.25 3.54 -10.12
C ARG A 9 -12.71 3.32 -11.53
N ILE A 10 -11.41 3.57 -11.74
CA ILE A 10 -10.76 3.51 -13.05
C ILE A 10 -10.25 2.12 -13.44
N LEU A 11 -9.95 1.24 -12.47
CA LEU A 11 -9.48 -0.11 -12.77
C LEU A 11 -10.54 -0.93 -13.52
N LYS A 12 -10.11 -1.70 -14.52
CA LYS A 12 -10.92 -2.76 -15.14
C LYS A 12 -11.27 -3.83 -14.09
N PRO A 13 -12.36 -4.60 -14.28
CA PRO A 13 -12.63 -5.78 -13.43
C PRO A 13 -11.38 -6.68 -13.34
N SER A 14 -11.09 -7.21 -12.15
CA SER A 14 -9.88 -7.98 -11.83
C SER A 14 -8.55 -7.24 -12.01
N GLY A 15 -8.58 -5.94 -12.30
CA GLY A 15 -7.39 -5.10 -12.44
C GLY A 15 -6.58 -5.03 -11.15
N LEU A 16 -5.26 -5.09 -11.27
CA LEU A 16 -4.32 -5.09 -10.16
C LEU A 16 -3.98 -3.65 -9.75
N ALA A 17 -4.23 -3.31 -8.49
CA ALA A 17 -3.70 -2.13 -7.83
C ALA A 17 -2.42 -2.50 -7.08
N ILE A 18 -1.38 -1.69 -7.20
CA ILE A 18 -0.11 -1.86 -6.47
C ILE A 18 0.24 -0.52 -5.86
N MET A 19 0.52 -0.51 -4.55
CA MET A 19 1.12 0.62 -3.86
C MET A 19 2.52 0.22 -3.44
N SER A 20 3.53 0.90 -4.00
CA SER A 20 4.92 0.71 -3.61
C SER A 20 5.39 1.84 -2.69
N PHE A 21 6.19 1.50 -1.69
CA PHE A 21 6.73 2.48 -0.76
C PHE A 21 8.02 1.99 -0.10
N SER A 22 8.76 2.96 0.41
CA SER A 22 9.94 2.80 1.26
C SER A 22 9.75 3.64 2.53
N ASN A 23 10.62 3.49 3.52
CA ASN A 23 10.66 4.37 4.68
C ASN A 23 11.39 5.71 4.41
N ARG A 24 12.02 5.86 3.23
CA ARG A 24 12.57 7.13 2.77
C ARG A 24 11.45 8.06 2.31
N CYS A 25 11.11 9.02 3.16
CA CYS A 25 10.07 10.01 2.88
C CYS A 25 10.46 11.42 3.31
N PHE A 26 9.72 12.42 2.83
CA PHE A 26 9.78 13.76 3.38
C PHE A 26 8.98 13.78 4.69
N TRP A 27 9.67 13.75 5.83
CA TRP A 27 9.07 13.67 7.16
C TRP A 27 7.99 14.73 7.44
N THR A 28 8.14 15.94 6.88
CA THR A 28 7.15 17.03 7.02
C THR A 28 5.90 16.86 6.16
N LYS A 29 5.91 15.93 5.20
CA LYS A 29 4.77 15.61 4.32
C LYS A 29 4.09 14.29 4.67
N ALA A 30 4.80 13.40 5.35
CA ALA A 30 4.24 12.13 5.80
C ALA A 30 3.24 12.35 6.93
N ILE A 31 2.16 11.57 6.93
CA ILE A 31 1.18 11.59 8.02
C ILE A 31 1.82 11.07 9.32
N SER A 32 1.36 11.58 10.47
CA SER A 32 1.97 11.26 11.77
C SER A 32 2.05 9.76 12.06
N ILE A 33 1.02 8.99 11.69
CA ILE A 33 1.04 7.54 11.91
C ILE A 33 2.22 6.90 11.16
N TRP A 34 2.50 7.33 9.93
CA TRP A 34 3.61 6.80 9.12
C TRP A 34 4.97 7.09 9.77
N THR A 35 5.15 8.30 10.30
CA THR A 35 6.42 8.69 10.94
C THR A 35 6.60 8.10 12.33
N SER A 36 5.53 7.58 12.94
CA SER A 36 5.54 6.97 14.28
C SER A 36 5.61 5.43 14.30
N THR A 37 5.55 4.77 13.13
CA THR A 37 5.47 3.31 13.03
C THR A 37 6.59 2.73 12.14
N GLY A 38 6.80 1.40 12.21
CA GLY A 38 7.82 0.71 11.42
C GLY A 38 7.33 0.19 10.07
N ASP A 39 8.24 -0.45 9.33
CA ASP A 39 8.00 -0.94 7.98
C ASP A 39 6.83 -1.95 7.88
N ALA A 40 6.74 -2.89 8.83
CA ALA A 40 5.63 -3.85 8.88
C ALA A 40 4.29 -3.16 9.14
N ASP A 41 4.27 -2.12 9.97
CA ASP A 41 3.06 -1.33 10.24
C ASP A 41 2.65 -0.52 9.01
N HIS A 42 3.60 0.00 8.22
CA HIS A 42 3.29 0.68 6.96
C HIS A 42 2.55 -0.24 5.99
N ALA A 43 2.94 -1.51 5.89
CA ALA A 43 2.21 -2.50 5.11
C ALA A 43 0.77 -2.71 5.62
N TRP A 44 0.59 -2.78 6.95
CA TRP A 44 -0.74 -2.85 7.56
C TRP A 44 -1.58 -1.60 7.30
N ILE A 45 -1.00 -0.41 7.39
CA ILE A 45 -1.66 0.86 7.12
C ILE A 45 -2.17 0.90 5.68
N VAL A 46 -1.33 0.54 4.70
CA VAL A 46 -1.73 0.50 3.29
C VAL A 46 -2.75 -0.61 3.01
N GLY A 47 -2.60 -1.78 3.63
CA GLY A 47 -3.60 -2.85 3.56
C GLY A 47 -4.96 -2.42 4.13
N ALA A 48 -4.96 -1.70 5.24
CA ALA A 48 -6.17 -1.12 5.82
C ALA A 48 -6.83 -0.11 4.86
N TYR A 49 -6.06 0.67 4.10
CA TYR A 49 -6.61 1.55 3.08
C TYR A 49 -7.36 0.79 1.98
N PHE A 50 -6.82 -0.34 1.49
CA PHE A 50 -7.54 -1.22 0.57
C PHE A 50 -8.83 -1.77 1.20
N HIS A 51 -8.74 -2.27 2.44
CA HIS A 51 -9.87 -2.82 3.18
C HIS A 51 -11.01 -1.81 3.35
N TYR A 52 -10.72 -0.64 3.90
CA TYR A 52 -11.71 0.40 4.20
C TYR A 52 -12.18 1.18 2.97
N ALA A 53 -11.41 1.20 1.88
CA ALA A 53 -11.89 1.73 0.60
C ALA A 53 -12.97 0.84 -0.03
N GLY A 54 -12.93 -0.47 0.24
CA GLY A 54 -13.89 -1.47 -0.22
C GLY A 54 -13.79 -1.77 -1.73
N GLY A 55 -14.40 -2.88 -2.15
CA GLY A 55 -14.44 -3.30 -3.56
C GLY A 55 -13.11 -3.83 -4.12
N PHE A 56 -12.18 -4.15 -3.22
CA PHE A 56 -10.93 -4.86 -3.48
C PHE A 56 -10.97 -6.23 -2.80
N GLU A 57 -10.21 -7.18 -3.34
CA GLU A 57 -9.89 -8.45 -2.68
C GLU A 57 -9.01 -8.23 -1.42
N PRO A 58 -8.87 -9.21 -0.51
CA PRO A 58 -7.91 -9.10 0.58
C PRO A 58 -6.53 -8.71 0.05
N PRO A 59 -5.91 -7.63 0.57
CA PRO A 59 -4.62 -7.18 0.07
C PRO A 59 -3.50 -8.10 0.53
N GLU A 60 -2.46 -8.21 -0.30
CA GLU A 60 -1.23 -8.93 -0.02
C GLU A 60 -0.06 -7.95 0.09
N ALA A 61 0.82 -8.18 1.06
CA ALA A 61 2.02 -7.40 1.27
C ALA A 61 3.26 -8.24 0.96
N VAL A 62 4.20 -7.67 0.20
CA VAL A 62 5.45 -8.34 -0.17
C VAL A 62 6.62 -7.38 0.05
N ASP A 63 7.64 -7.86 0.74
CA ASP A 63 8.94 -7.20 0.82
C ASP A 63 9.73 -7.52 -0.46
N ILE A 64 10.03 -6.48 -1.23
CA ILE A 64 10.82 -6.54 -2.47
C ILE A 64 12.16 -5.79 -2.33
N SER A 65 12.63 -5.60 -1.10
CA SER A 65 13.87 -4.88 -0.81
C SER A 65 15.08 -5.57 -1.44
N PRO A 66 15.92 -4.86 -2.21
CA PRO A 66 17.10 -5.47 -2.82
C PRO A 66 18.21 -5.65 -1.78
N ASN A 67 18.52 -6.86 -1.34
CA ASN A 67 19.47 -7.12 -0.22
C ASN A 67 19.00 -6.47 1.11
N PRO A 68 17.98 -7.04 1.77
CA PRO A 68 17.43 -6.52 3.02
C PRO A 68 18.51 -6.25 4.09
N GLY A 69 18.40 -5.10 4.75
CA GLY A 69 19.36 -4.65 5.79
C GLY A 69 20.62 -3.96 5.26
N GLN A 70 20.86 -3.97 3.95
CA GLN A 70 21.98 -3.27 3.31
C GLN A 70 21.54 -2.11 2.41
N THR A 71 20.32 -2.16 1.89
CA THR A 71 19.73 -1.10 1.07
C THR A 71 18.49 -0.54 1.74
N ASP A 72 17.98 0.56 1.17
CA ASP A 72 16.69 1.09 1.56
C ASP A 72 15.59 0.05 1.27
N PRO A 73 14.64 -0.14 2.20
CA PRO A 73 13.62 -1.14 2.01
C PRO A 73 12.63 -0.72 0.93
N MET A 74 12.00 -1.70 0.29
CA MET A 74 10.97 -1.48 -0.71
C MET A 74 9.88 -2.52 -0.53
N TYR A 75 8.66 -2.05 -0.28
CA TYR A 75 7.49 -2.90 -0.09
C TYR A 75 6.48 -2.64 -1.19
N ILE A 76 5.71 -3.67 -1.51
CA ILE A 76 4.47 -3.55 -2.27
C ILE A 76 3.32 -4.06 -1.43
N VAL A 77 2.21 -3.33 -1.45
CA VAL A 77 0.90 -3.84 -1.05
C VAL A 77 0.00 -3.80 -2.27
N CYS A 78 -0.54 -4.94 -2.65
CA CYS A 78 -1.35 -5.07 -3.84
C CYS A 78 -2.68 -5.74 -3.55
N SER A 79 -3.67 -5.45 -4.38
CA SER A 79 -4.97 -6.11 -4.36
C SER A 79 -5.64 -5.97 -5.72
N ARG A 80 -6.55 -6.88 -6.06
CA ARG A 80 -7.35 -6.80 -7.28
C ARG A 80 -8.70 -6.18 -7.01
N LYS A 81 -9.19 -5.41 -7.99
CA LYS A 81 -10.58 -4.96 -8.01
C LYS A 81 -11.50 -6.17 -8.12
N LYS A 82 -12.46 -6.30 -7.20
CA LYS A 82 -13.49 -7.33 -7.27
C LYS A 82 -14.25 -7.22 -8.58
N THR A 83 -14.44 -8.35 -9.26
CA THR A 83 -15.42 -8.47 -10.34
C THR A 83 -16.79 -8.31 -9.69
N ALA A 84 -17.57 -7.32 -10.13
CA ALA A 84 -18.93 -7.11 -9.65
C ALA A 84 -19.82 -8.31 -10.02
#